data_AF-A0A068U8J4-F1
#
_entry.id   AF-A0A068U8J4-F1
#
_cell.length_a   1.000
_cell.length_b   1.000
_cell.length_c   1.000
_cell.angle_alpha   90.00
_cell.angle_beta   90.00
_cell.angle_gamma   90.00
#
_symmetry.space_group_name_H-M   'P 1'
#
loop_
_entity.id
_entity.type
_entity.pdbx_description
1 polymer ?
#
loop_
_entity_poly.entity_id
_entity_poly.type
_entity_poly.pdbx_seq_one_letter_code
_entity_poly.pdbx_strand_id
1 'polypeptide(L)'
;MAASSEPNSREDIFDSSLNLEETHLKEGYNEGYADGLVSGEEEGRLVGLKTGFEVGEELGFYRGCIDVWNSAIRVDSNCFSSRVVRSIKQMEELLNKYPISNPEDESVSDVMDSLRLKFRAICATLNVKLEYNGYPKSSDGGNIQF
;
A
#
# COMPACT_ATOMS: atom_id res chain seq x y z
N MET A 1 28.93 -55.94 -41.61
CA MET A 1 27.71 -56.76 -41.47
C MET A 1 26.69 -55.89 -40.77
N ALA A 2 25.77 -55.34 -41.56
CA ALA A 2 24.73 -54.43 -41.09
C ALA A 2 23.67 -55.24 -40.33
N ALA A 3 23.30 -54.78 -39.14
CA ALA A 3 22.05 -55.12 -38.49
C ALA A 3 21.36 -53.80 -38.13
N SER A 4 20.71 -53.23 -39.14
CA SER A 4 19.66 -52.25 -38.99
C SER A 4 18.36 -52.98 -38.62
N SER A 5 17.78 -52.67 -37.46
CA SER A 5 16.40 -53.03 -37.14
C SER A 5 15.80 -52.05 -36.11
N GLU A 6 15.24 -50.99 -36.70
CA GLU A 6 14.12 -50.14 -36.29
C GLU A 6 14.18 -49.31 -34.99
N PRO A 7 13.99 -47.98 -35.06
CA PRO A 7 13.52 -47.25 -33.89
C PRO A 7 12.12 -47.78 -33.58
N ASN A 8 11.84 -48.07 -32.31
CA ASN A 8 10.48 -48.40 -31.85
C ASN A 8 9.63 -47.12 -31.91
N SER A 9 9.36 -46.64 -33.13
CA SER A 9 8.61 -45.42 -33.45
C SER A 9 7.14 -45.77 -33.61
N ARG A 10 6.57 -46.33 -32.56
CA ARG A 10 5.17 -46.13 -32.23
C ARG A 10 5.20 -45.39 -30.91
N GLU A 11 5.15 -44.07 -30.95
CA GLU A 11 4.51 -43.34 -29.86
C GLU A 11 3.21 -44.10 -29.60
N ASP A 12 3.07 -44.66 -28.39
CA ASP A 12 1.93 -45.50 -28.06
C ASP A 12 0.66 -44.65 -28.31
N ILE A 13 -0.16 -45.09 -29.26
CA ILE A 13 -1.29 -44.30 -29.77
C ILE A 13 -2.33 -44.01 -28.69
N PHE A 14 -2.27 -44.74 -27.56
CA PHE A 14 -3.13 -44.53 -26.40
C PHE A 14 -2.46 -43.72 -25.29
N ASP A 15 -1.18 -43.38 -25.39
CA ASP A 15 -0.43 -42.65 -24.36
C ASP A 15 -1.04 -41.27 -24.10
N SER A 16 -1.49 -40.60 -25.17
CA SER A 16 -2.23 -39.33 -25.07
C SER A 16 -3.61 -39.47 -24.40
N SER A 17 -4.27 -40.62 -24.54
CA SER A 17 -5.55 -40.90 -23.89
C SER A 17 -5.39 -41.30 -22.43
N LEU A 18 -4.28 -41.94 -22.07
CA LEU A 18 -3.96 -42.35 -20.70
C LEU A 18 -3.45 -41.17 -19.87
N ASN A 19 -2.70 -40.25 -20.48
CA ASN A 19 -2.14 -39.06 -19.83
C ASN A 19 -3.00 -37.79 -20.01
N LEU A 20 -4.24 -37.94 -20.47
CA LEU A 20 -5.13 -36.81 -20.79
C LEU A 20 -5.42 -35.93 -19.57
N GLU A 21 -5.67 -36.53 -18.41
CA GLU A 21 -5.91 -35.83 -17.15
C GLU A 21 -4.68 -35.00 -16.73
N GLU A 22 -3.50 -35.62 -16.74
CA GLU A 22 -2.25 -34.94 -16.38
C GLU A 22 -1.92 -33.81 -17.36
N THR A 23 -2.19 -34.03 -18.65
CA THR A 23 -2.00 -33.01 -19.70
C THR A 23 -2.89 -31.81 -19.45
N HIS A 24 -4.20 -32.00 -19.25
CA HIS A 24 -5.12 -30.90 -19.01
C HIS A 24 -4.90 -30.21 -17.66
N LEU A 25 -4.47 -30.94 -16.62
CA LEU A 25 -4.09 -30.34 -15.34
C LEU A 25 -2.87 -29.44 -15.50
N LYS A 26 -1.87 -29.89 -16.26
CA LYS A 26 -0.69 -29.09 -16.56
C LYS A 26 -1.01 -27.88 -17.44
N GLU A 27 -1.85 -28.05 -18.46
CA GLU A 27 -2.34 -26.96 -19.31
C GLU A 27 -3.09 -25.91 -18.48
N GLY A 28 -4.07 -26.34 -17.67
CA GLY A 28 -4.83 -25.43 -16.82
C GLY A 28 -3.96 -24.72 -15.77
N TYR A 29 -2.97 -25.41 -15.20
CA TYR A 29 -1.99 -24.77 -14.32
C TYR A 29 -1.15 -23.72 -15.05
N ASN A 30 -0.63 -24.05 -16.24
CA ASN A 30 0.21 -23.13 -17.01
C ASN A 30 -0.59 -21.91 -17.48
N GLU A 31 -1.84 -22.11 -17.92
CA GLU A 31 -2.76 -21.04 -18.30
C GLU A 31 -3.08 -20.15 -17.09
N GLY A 32 -3.50 -20.74 -15.98
CA GLY A 32 -3.81 -20.00 -14.75
C GLY A 32 -2.61 -19.28 -14.16
N TYR A 33 -1.40 -19.85 -14.27
CA TYR A 33 -0.17 -19.20 -13.84
C TYR A 33 0.20 -18.02 -14.74
N ALA A 34 0.08 -18.17 -16.06
CA ALA A 34 0.36 -17.10 -17.01
C ALA A 34 -0.64 -15.92 -16.85
N ASP A 35 -1.93 -16.23 -16.71
CA ASP A 35 -2.97 -15.22 -16.46
C ASP A 35 -2.80 -14.57 -15.09
N GLY A 36 -2.50 -15.36 -14.06
CA GLY A 36 -2.23 -14.90 -12.70
C GLY A 36 -1.03 -13.96 -12.60
N LEU A 37 0.01 -14.17 -13.40
CA LEU A 37 1.16 -13.26 -13.47
C LEU A 37 0.76 -11.89 -14.02
N VAL A 38 0.02 -11.86 -15.13
CA VAL A 38 -0.39 -10.60 -15.77
C VAL A 38 -1.39 -9.84 -14.92
N SER A 39 -2.44 -10.53 -14.45
CA SER A 39 -3.47 -9.92 -13.61
C SER A 39 -2.93 -9.49 -12.25
N GLY A 40 -2.05 -10.29 -11.64
CA GLY A 40 -1.42 -9.98 -10.35
C GLY A 40 -0.51 -8.76 -10.39
N GLU A 41 0.22 -8.55 -11.50
CA GLU A 41 1.04 -7.35 -11.69
C GLU A 41 0.16 -6.08 -11.73
N GLU A 42 -0.90 -6.10 -12.53
CA GLU A 42 -1.79 -4.94 -12.68
C GLU A 42 -2.58 -4.66 -11.40
N GLU A 43 -3.10 -5.70 -10.76
CA GLU A 43 -3.79 -5.56 -9.47
C GLU A 43 -2.86 -5.01 -8.40
N GLY A 44 -1.65 -5.56 -8.28
CA GLY A 44 -0.64 -5.10 -7.33
C GLY A 44 -0.27 -3.63 -7.55
N ARG A 45 -0.12 -3.22 -8.81
CA ARG A 45 0.15 -1.83 -9.18
C ARG A 45 -0.99 -0.89 -8.78
N LEU A 46 -2.24 -1.26 -9.09
CA LEU A 46 -3.41 -0.45 -8.77
C LEU A 46 -3.64 -0.33 -7.26
N VAL A 47 -3.53 -1.43 -6.52
CA VAL A 47 -3.65 -1.46 -5.06
C VAL A 47 -2.54 -0.61 -4.44
N GLY A 48 -1.29 -0.80 -4.88
CA GLY A 48 -0.14 -0.02 -4.40
C GLY A 48 -0.29 1.48 -4.63
N LEU A 49 -0.77 1.89 -5.81
CA LEU A 49 -1.00 3.29 -6.14
C LEU A 49 -2.10 3.90 -5.24
N LYS A 50 -3.23 3.20 -5.09
CA LYS A 50 -4.34 3.66 -4.26
C LYS A 50 -3.94 3.78 -2.80
N THR A 51 -3.39 2.72 -2.22
CA THR A 51 -2.99 2.71 -0.81
C THR A 51 -1.85 3.69 -0.54
N GLY A 52 -0.89 3.79 -1.45
CA GLY A 52 0.19 4.78 -1.37
C GLY A 52 -0.33 6.22 -1.38
N PHE A 53 -1.33 6.51 -2.21
CA PHE A 53 -1.98 7.83 -2.23
C PHE A 53 -2.73 8.12 -0.92
N GLU A 54 -3.56 7.19 -0.43
CA GLU A 54 -4.32 7.34 0.82
C GLU A 54 -3.41 7.61 2.02
N VAL A 55 -2.28 6.90 2.12
CA VAL A 55 -1.27 7.09 3.17
C VAL A 55 -0.54 8.42 2.97
N GLY A 56 -0.08 8.71 1.75
CA GLY A 56 0.65 9.94 1.44
C GLY A 56 -0.16 11.21 1.70
N GLU A 57 -1.45 11.18 1.40
CA GLU A 57 -2.40 12.26 1.71
C GLU A 57 -2.50 12.49 3.22
N GLU A 58 -2.69 11.43 4.01
CA GLU A 58 -2.80 11.54 5.47
C GLU A 58 -1.52 12.10 6.09
N LEU A 59 -0.35 11.61 5.67
CA LEU A 59 0.95 12.13 6.11
C LEU A 59 1.16 13.59 5.70
N GLY A 60 0.78 13.94 4.47
CA GLY A 60 0.87 15.32 3.96
C GLY A 60 -0.02 16.28 4.74
N PHE A 61 -1.24 15.86 5.09
CA PHE A 61 -2.15 16.64 5.93
C PHE A 61 -1.56 16.92 7.31
N TYR A 62 -0.98 15.90 7.96
CA TYR A 62 -0.31 16.08 9.24
C TYR A 62 0.90 16.99 9.15
N ARG A 63 1.70 16.85 8.09
CA ARG A 63 2.85 17.73 7.85
C ARG A 63 2.41 19.18 7.71
N GLY A 64 1.38 19.46 6.92
CA GLY A 64 0.82 20.80 6.75
C GLY A 64 0.35 21.41 8.08
N CYS A 65 -0.33 20.63 8.91
CA CYS A 65 -0.76 21.09 10.24
C CYS A 65 0.44 21.46 11.13
N ILE A 66 1.47 20.61 11.18
CA ILE A 66 2.70 20.85 11.93
C ILE A 66 3.39 22.13 11.44
N ASP A 67 3.52 22.31 10.12
CA ASP A 67 4.18 23.47 9.54
C ASP A 67 3.43 24.77 9.87
N VAL A 68 2.09 24.76 9.85
CA VAL A 68 1.26 25.91 10.26
C VAL A 68 1.43 26.21 11.74
N TRP A 69 1.35 25.20 12.62
CA TRP A 69 1.53 25.41 14.06
C TRP A 69 2.93 25.90 14.41
N ASN A 70 3.96 25.33 13.79
CA ASN A 70 5.34 25.79 13.94
C ASN A 70 5.52 27.23 13.42
N SER A 71 4.81 27.62 12.36
CA SER A 71 4.81 29.00 11.86
C SER A 71 4.18 29.96 12.87
N ALA A 72 3.06 29.58 13.50
CA ALA A 72 2.44 30.38 14.55
C ALA A 72 3.39 30.59 15.76
N ILE A 73 4.07 29.53 16.20
CA ILE A 73 5.06 29.60 17.30
C ILE A 73 6.22 30.55 16.98
N ARG A 74 6.66 30.60 15.71
CA ARG A 74 7.72 31.53 15.28
C ARG A 74 7.28 32.99 15.32
N VAL A 75 6.01 33.26 15.02
CA VAL A 75 5.43 34.61 15.06
C VAL A 75 5.17 35.06 16.49
N ASP A 76 4.61 34.18 17.31
CA ASP A 76 4.38 34.40 18.74
C ASP A 76 4.78 33.16 19.54
N SER A 77 5.91 33.26 20.24
CA SER A 77 6.46 32.15 21.03
C SER A 77 5.58 31.74 22.22
N ASN A 78 4.60 32.56 22.60
CA ASN A 78 3.66 32.26 23.68
C ASN A 78 2.26 31.89 23.18
N CYS A 79 2.06 31.72 21.87
CA CYS A 79 0.74 31.41 21.30
C CYS A 79 0.16 30.07 21.80
N PHE A 80 1.04 29.13 22.18
CA PHE A 80 0.66 27.81 22.71
C PHE A 80 1.40 27.50 24.02
N SER A 81 0.77 26.68 24.86
CA SER A 81 1.42 26.17 26.07
C SER A 81 2.63 25.29 25.73
N SER A 82 3.61 25.24 26.64
CA SER A 82 4.80 24.39 26.51
C SER A 82 4.45 22.90 26.28
N ARG A 83 3.34 22.44 26.85
CA ARG A 83 2.80 21.09 26.63
C ARG A 83 2.43 20.87 25.16
N VAL A 84 1.74 21.81 24.55
CA VAL A 84 1.32 21.70 23.13
C VAL A 84 2.53 21.78 22.21
N VAL A 85 3.44 22.72 22.45
CA VAL A 85 4.69 22.83 21.66
C VAL A 85 5.48 21.52 21.70
N ARG A 86 5.60 20.89 22.87
CA ARG A 86 6.24 19.58 23.00
C ARG A 86 5.49 18.50 22.23
N SER A 87 4.15 18.52 22.27
CA SER A 87 3.34 17.56 21.54
C SER A 87 3.52 17.68 20.02
N ILE A 88 3.59 18.90 19.49
CA ILE A 88 3.82 19.17 18.06
C ILE A 88 5.19 18.62 17.64
N LYS A 89 6.26 18.92 18.40
CA LYS A 89 7.61 18.41 18.10
C LYS A 89 7.68 16.89 18.06
N GLN A 90 7.06 16.22 19.03
CA GLN A 90 7.01 14.75 19.03
C GLN A 90 6.19 14.20 17.85
N MET A 91 5.16 14.92 17.38
CA MET A 91 4.40 14.52 16.20
C MET A 91 5.24 14.67 14.93
N GLU A 92 6.04 15.72 14.84
CA GLU A 92 7.03 15.94 13.78
C GLU A 92 8.10 14.85 13.76
N GLU A 93 8.60 14.45 14.92
CA GLU A 93 9.55 13.33 15.05
C GLU A 93 8.96 11.99 14.58
N LEU A 94 7.68 11.71 14.90
CA LEU A 94 6.99 10.51 14.41
C LEU A 94 6.84 10.54 12.89
N LEU A 95 6.46 11.69 12.34
CA LEU A 95 6.27 11.85 10.90
C LEU A 95 7.59 11.67 10.13
N ASN A 96 8.69 12.23 10.63
CA ASN A 96 10.02 12.07 10.03
C ASN A 96 10.57 10.64 10.13
N LYS A 97 10.07 9.83 11.07
CA LYS A 97 10.45 8.42 11.24
C LYS A 97 9.58 7.46 10.45
N TYR A 98 8.50 7.93 9.83
CA TYR A 98 7.59 7.06 9.09
C TYR A 98 8.34 6.40 7.91
N PRO A 99 8.30 5.06 7.78
CA PRO A 99 9.07 4.33 6.78
C PRO A 99 8.41 4.36 5.39
N ILE A 100 8.39 5.53 4.73
CA ILE A 100 7.74 5.73 3.42
C ILE A 100 8.32 4.78 2.35
N SER A 101 9.61 4.47 2.41
CA SER A 101 10.29 3.60 1.44
C SER A 101 10.23 2.11 1.76
N ASN A 102 9.68 1.73 2.93
CA ASN A 102 9.54 0.34 3.35
C ASN A 102 8.10 0.10 3.82
N PRO A 103 7.13 -0.01 2.90
CA PRO A 103 5.72 -0.16 3.26
C PRO A 103 5.39 -1.48 3.97
N GLU A 104 6.28 -2.48 3.90
CA GLU A 104 6.15 -3.76 4.59
C GLU A 104 6.75 -3.74 6.01
N ASP A 105 7.26 -2.59 6.47
CA ASP A 105 7.79 -2.45 7.82
C ASP A 105 6.67 -2.63 8.85
N GLU A 106 6.88 -3.53 9.81
CA GLU A 106 5.92 -3.82 10.88
C GLU A 106 5.55 -2.57 11.70
N SER A 107 6.44 -1.57 11.75
CA SER A 107 6.20 -0.31 12.46
C SER A 107 5.28 0.67 11.75
N VAL A 108 4.98 0.49 10.45
CA VAL A 108 4.11 1.39 9.67
C VAL A 108 2.79 1.65 10.39
N SER A 109 2.12 0.58 10.82
CA SER A 109 0.81 0.67 11.48
C SER A 109 0.91 1.40 12.82
N ASP A 110 1.90 1.04 13.64
CA ASP A 110 2.07 1.61 14.98
C ASP A 110 2.43 3.11 14.94
N VAL A 111 3.29 3.51 14.00
CA VAL A 111 3.63 4.92 13.79
C VAL A 111 2.41 5.68 13.27
N MET A 112 1.62 5.09 12.38
CA MET A 112 0.42 5.72 11.84
C MET A 112 -0.64 5.97 12.94
N ASP A 113 -0.89 4.97 13.77
CA ASP A 113 -1.85 5.09 14.88
C ASP A 113 -1.35 6.07 15.95
N SER A 114 -0.04 6.10 16.20
CA SER A 114 0.59 7.10 17.06
C SER A 114 0.39 8.52 16.52
N LEU A 115 0.57 8.75 15.23
CA LEU A 115 0.31 10.04 14.57
C LEU A 115 -1.16 10.45 14.71
N ARG A 116 -2.11 9.56 14.40
CA ARG A 116 -3.57 9.80 14.52
C ARG A 116 -3.98 10.13 15.94
N LEU A 117 -3.45 9.41 16.93
CA LEU A 117 -3.73 9.67 18.34
C LEU A 117 -3.21 11.04 18.77
N LYS A 118 -1.98 11.36 18.35
CA LYS A 118 -1.31 12.59 18.72
C LYS A 118 -1.94 13.83 18.08
N PHE A 119 -2.34 13.72 16.81
CA PHE A 119 -3.11 14.73 16.11
C PHE A 119 -4.40 15.08 16.86
N ARG A 120 -5.20 14.06 17.19
CA ARG A 120 -6.45 14.23 17.95
C ARG A 120 -6.21 14.89 19.32
N ALA A 121 -5.17 14.47 20.03
CA ALA A 121 -4.81 15.05 21.32
C ALA A 121 -4.40 16.54 21.21
N ILE A 122 -3.66 16.92 20.16
CA ILE A 122 -3.30 18.32 19.90
C ILE A 122 -4.55 19.14 19.57
N CYS A 123 -5.42 18.64 18.69
CA CYS A 123 -6.66 19.34 18.31
C CYS A 123 -7.58 19.58 19.52
N ALA A 124 -7.74 18.56 20.38
CA ALA A 124 -8.50 18.68 21.62
C ALA A 124 -7.89 19.71 22.59
N THR A 125 -6.55 19.74 22.70
CA THR A 125 -5.86 20.68 23.60
C THR A 125 -5.93 22.12 23.08
N LEU A 126 -5.91 22.30 21.77
CA LEU A 126 -6.02 23.60 21.10
C LEU A 126 -7.46 24.08 20.92
N ASN A 127 -8.45 23.22 21.23
CA ASN A 127 -9.87 23.46 20.96
C ASN A 127 -10.15 23.86 19.51
N VAL A 128 -9.46 23.20 18.56
CA VAL A 128 -9.65 23.39 17.11
C VAL A 128 -10.37 22.19 16.53
N LYS A 129 -11.31 22.46 15.62
CA LYS A 129 -12.01 21.42 14.87
C LYS A 129 -11.29 21.15 13.55
N LEU A 130 -10.16 20.45 13.64
CA LEU A 130 -9.44 19.93 12.48
C LEU A 130 -9.68 18.44 12.39
N GLU A 131 -10.16 17.98 11.24
CA GLU A 131 -10.48 16.58 10.97
C GLU A 131 -9.83 16.19 9.65
N TYR A 132 -9.13 15.05 9.64
CA TYR A 132 -8.71 14.41 8.41
C TYR A 132 -9.88 13.58 7.90
N ASN A 133 -10.52 14.04 6.83
CA ASN A 133 -11.69 13.38 6.24
C ASN A 133 -11.33 12.35 5.17
N GLY A 134 -10.03 12.23 4.85
CA GLY A 134 -9.52 11.46 3.73
C GLY A 134 -9.99 12.00 2.37
N TYR A 135 -9.44 11.41 1.31
CA TYR A 135 -9.92 11.65 -0.03
C TYR A 135 -11.43 11.35 -0.13
N PRO A 136 -12.24 12.25 -0.73
CA PRO A 136 -13.65 11.96 -0.96
C PRO A 136 -13.76 10.70 -1.82
N LYS A 137 -14.25 9.63 -1.20
CA LYS A 137 -14.57 8.39 -1.90
C LYS A 137 -15.64 8.72 -2.95
N SER A 138 -15.55 8.11 -4.13
CA SER A 138 -16.36 8.35 -5.34
C SER A 138 -17.89 8.26 -5.20
N SER A 139 -18.42 8.16 -3.97
CA SER A 139 -19.81 8.48 -3.65
C SER A 139 -20.21 9.92 -4.00
N ASP A 140 -19.26 10.79 -4.35
CA ASP A 140 -19.51 12.14 -4.89
C ASP A 140 -19.28 12.19 -6.41
N GLY A 141 -20.03 11.36 -7.15
CA GLY A 141 -20.47 11.56 -8.55
C GLY A 141 -19.47 11.81 -9.69
N GLY A 142 -18.18 11.94 -9.43
CA GLY A 142 -17.13 12.07 -10.44
C GLY A 142 -16.44 10.74 -10.64
N ASN A 143 -16.42 10.23 -11.87
CA ASN A 143 -15.72 9.01 -12.22
C ASN A 143 -14.20 9.26 -12.08
N ILE A 144 -13.61 8.94 -10.93
CA ILE A 144 -12.17 9.08 -10.70
C ILE A 144 -11.55 7.69 -10.92
N GLN A 145 -10.86 7.54 -12.05
CA GLN A 145 -9.97 6.41 -12.32
C GLN A 145 -8.55 6.81 -11.91
N PHE A 146 -7.86 5.92 -11.21
CA PHE A 146 -6.41 6.02 -11.00
C PHE A 146 -5.66 5.52 -12.24
#